data_AF-A0A2V8V333-F1
#
_entry.id   AF-A0A2V8V333-F1
#
_cell.length_a   1.000
_cell.length_b   1.000
_cell.length_c   1.000
_cell.angle_alpha   90.00
_cell.angle_beta   90.00
_cell.angle_gamma   90.00
#
_symmetry.space_group_name_H-M   'P 1'
#
loop_
_entity.id
_entity.type
_entity.pdbx_description
1 polymer ?
#
loop_
_entity_poly.entity_id
_entity_poly.type
_entity_poly.pdbx_seq_one_letter_code
_entity_poly.pdbx_strand_id
1 'polypeptide(L)' 'MHENERAALRAQSQSTDDAVRAVLGAQQTAWNRGDVDAFMSGYESSDATTFVGARITKGQATGRCWCNGPSSYGPE' A
#
# COMPACT_ATOMS: atom_id res chain seq x y z
N MET A 1 17.81 -27.52 21.64
CA MET A 1 16.62 -26.64 21.64
C MET A 1 16.91 -25.34 20.87
N HIS A 2 18.02 -24.63 21.15
CA HIS A 2 18.41 -23.39 20.45
C HIS A 2 18.47 -23.45 18.90
N GLU A 3 18.81 -24.59 18.30
CA GLU A 3 18.84 -24.71 16.82
C GLU A 3 17.45 -24.73 16.19
N ASN A 4 16.49 -25.41 16.83
CA ASN A 4 15.11 -25.46 16.38
C ASN A 4 14.44 -24.08 16.47
N GLU A 5 14.76 -23.31 17.52
CA GLU A 5 14.27 -21.94 17.70
C GLU A 5 14.80 -21.00 16.60
N ARG A 6 16.07 -21.13 16.20
CA ARG A 6 16.64 -20.35 15.09
C ARG A 6 16.05 -20.72 13.74
N ALA A 7 15.76 -22.01 13.52
CA ALA A 7 15.06 -22.45 12.32
C ALA A 7 13.63 -21.89 12.25
N ALA A 8 12.90 -21.92 13.37
CA ALA A 8 11.55 -21.35 13.46
C ALA A 8 11.53 -19.83 13.22
N LEU A 9 12.50 -19.08 13.75
CA LEU A 9 12.61 -17.63 13.52
C LEU A 9 12.86 -17.31 12.04
N ARG A 10 13.75 -18.05 11.37
CA ARG A 10 14.01 -17.88 9.93
C ARG A 10 12.77 -18.17 9.08
N ALA A 11 12.04 -19.24 9.38
CA ALA A 11 10.80 -19.58 8.68
C ALA A 11 9.72 -18.50 8.85
N GLN A 12 9.61 -17.91 10.05
CA GLN A 12 8.72 -16.77 10.31
C GLN A 12 9.12 -15.52 9.52
N SER A 13 10.42 -15.20 9.46
CA SER A 13 10.93 -14.09 8.65
C SER A 13 10.66 -14.31 7.15
N GLN A 14 10.93 -15.51 6.62
CA GLN A 14 10.63 -15.84 5.22
C GLN A 14 9.13 -15.71 4.91
N SER A 15 8.28 -16.21 5.79
CA SER A 15 6.82 -16.09 5.63
C SER A 15 6.35 -14.65 5.65
N THR A 16 6.98 -13.79 6.48
CA THR A 16 6.69 -12.35 6.53
C THR A 16 7.12 -11.66 5.24
N ASP A 17 8.31 -11.97 4.74
CA ASP A 17 8.83 -11.39 3.49
C ASP A 17 7.94 -11.76 2.29
N ASP A 18 7.47 -13.01 2.22
CA ASP A 18 6.57 -13.47 1.18
C ASP A 18 5.20 -12.79 1.26
N ALA A 19 4.68 -12.58 2.46
CA ALA A 19 3.44 -11.84 2.68
C ALA A 19 3.56 -10.37 2.22
N VAL A 20 4.68 -9.70 2.53
CA VAL A 20 4.95 -8.33 2.06
C VAL A 20 5.06 -8.28 0.54
N ARG A 21 5.80 -9.21 -0.08
CA ARG A 21 5.93 -9.30 -1.54
C ARG A 21 4.58 -9.50 -2.23
N ALA A 22 3.70 -10.33 -1.66
CA ALA A 22 2.36 -10.54 -2.18
C ALA A 22 1.52 -9.25 -2.18
N VAL A 23 1.58 -8.48 -1.09
CA VAL A 23 0.90 -7.18 -0.97
C VAL A 23 1.42 -6.17 -2.00
N LEU A 24 2.74 -6.10 -2.20
CA LEU A 24 3.34 -5.21 -3.21
C LEU A 24 2.94 -5.63 -4.63
N GLY A 25 2.93 -6.93 -4.94
CA GLY A 25 2.53 -7.45 -6.25
C GLY A 25 1.05 -7.18 -6.58
N ALA A 26 0.17 -7.31 -5.58
CA ALA A 26 -1.25 -6.99 -5.73
C ALA A 26 -1.46 -5.49 -6.02
N GLN A 27 -0.79 -4.61 -5.27
CA GLN A 27 -0.84 -3.16 -5.49
C GLN A 27 -0.32 -2.77 -6.88
N GLN A 28 0.80 -3.33 -7.32
CA GLN A 28 1.33 -3.09 -8.67
C GLN A 28 0.34 -3.52 -9.77
N THR A 29 -0.30 -4.68 -9.59
CA THR A 29 -1.26 -5.20 -10.57
C THR A 29 -2.56 -4.37 -10.61
N ALA A 30 -3.01 -3.87 -9.46
CA ALA A 30 -4.14 -2.93 -9.38
C ALA A 30 -3.80 -1.61 -10.07
N TRP A 31 -2.63 -1.04 -9.77
CA TRP A 31 -2.13 0.19 -10.38
C TRP A 31 -2.03 0.09 -11.91
N ASN A 32 -1.41 -0.98 -12.42
CA ASN A 32 -1.26 -1.19 -13.87
C ASN A 32 -2.60 -1.33 -14.60
N ARG A 33 -3.67 -1.72 -13.90
CA ARG A 33 -5.04 -1.79 -14.45
C ARG A 33 -5.83 -0.48 -14.28
N GLY A 34 -5.26 0.52 -13.62
CA GLY A 34 -5.96 1.73 -13.23
C GLY A 34 -7.00 1.53 -12.12
N ASP A 35 -6.94 0.40 -11.41
CA ASP A 35 -7.86 0.08 -10.31
C ASP A 35 -7.36 0.73 -9.02
N VAL A 36 -7.67 2.01 -8.88
CA VAL A 36 -7.32 2.81 -7.69
C VAL A 36 -8.00 2.25 -6.45
N ASP A 37 -9.19 1.67 -6.57
CA ASP A 37 -9.92 1.20 -5.40
C ASP A 37 -9.26 -0.04 -4.78
N ALA A 38 -8.83 -0.98 -5.61
CA ALA A 38 -8.05 -2.15 -5.20
C ALA A 38 -6.63 -1.79 -4.78
N PHE A 39 -6.03 -0.73 -5.35
CA PHE A 39 -4.74 -0.22 -4.88
C PHE A 39 -4.83 0.34 -3.45
N MET A 40 -5.88 1.12 -3.19
CA MET A 40 -6.06 1.83 -1.92
C MET A 40 -6.52 0.92 -0.76
N SER A 41 -6.99 -0.31 -1.04
CA SER A 41 -7.46 -1.24 0.00
C SER A 41 -6.35 -1.79 0.89
N GLY A 42 -5.09 -1.70 0.45
CA GLY A 42 -3.93 -2.12 1.24
C GLY A 42 -3.53 -1.13 2.34
N TYR A 43 -4.10 0.08 2.32
CA TYR A 43 -3.81 1.12 3.30
C TYR A 43 -4.86 1.15 4.41
N GLU A 44 -4.40 1.44 5.62
CA GLU A 44 -5.28 1.74 6.74
C GLU A 44 -6.23 2.90 6.38
N SER A 45 -7.51 2.76 6.74
CA SER A 45 -8.49 3.85 6.60
C SER A 45 -8.33 4.85 7.75
N SER A 46 -7.22 5.58 7.72
CA SER A 46 -6.87 6.60 8.71
C SER A 46 -6.48 7.91 8.01
N ASP A 47 -6.74 9.02 8.69
CA ASP A 47 -6.30 10.36 8.25
C ASP A 47 -4.78 10.56 8.40
N ALA A 48 -4.11 9.65 9.10
CA ALA A 48 -2.66 9.68 9.28
C ALA A 48 -1.90 9.22 8.03
N THR A 49 -2.52 8.45 7.12
CA THR A 49 -1.88 7.96 5.91
C THR A 49 -1.56 9.12 4.99
N THR A 50 -0.28 9.29 4.64
CA THR A 50 0.17 10.37 3.75
C THR A 50 0.55 9.80 2.39
N PHE A 51 -0.09 10.28 1.34
CA PHE A 51 0.20 9.96 -0.06
C PHE A 51 1.08 11.06 -0.65
N VAL A 52 2.18 10.69 -1.29
CA VAL A 52 3.13 11.62 -1.89
C VAL A 52 3.21 11.34 -3.39
N GLY A 53 2.77 12.31 -4.19
CA GLY A 53 2.85 12.31 -5.66
C GLY A 53 3.23 13.69 -6.17
N ALA A 54 2.47 14.23 -7.13
CA ALA A 54 2.61 15.64 -7.54
C ALA A 54 2.26 16.63 -6.41
N ARG A 55 1.46 16.18 -5.44
CA ARG A 55 1.13 16.88 -4.19
C ARG A 55 1.19 15.90 -3.02
N ILE A 56 1.35 16.44 -1.82
CA ILE A 56 1.23 15.69 -0.58
C ILE A 56 -0.23 15.73 -0.13
N THR A 57 -0.85 14.57 0.01
CA THR A 57 -2.24 14.41 0.44
C THR A 57 -2.28 13.59 1.72
N LYS A 58 -3.05 14.03 2.72
CA LYS A 58 -3.26 13.28 3.96
C LYS A 58 -4.65 12.66 4.00
N GLY A 59 -4.70 11.44 4.49
CA GLY A 59 -5.89 10.61 4.63
C GLY A 59 -6.16 9.72 3.43
N GLN A 60 -6.58 8.49 3.72
CA GLN A 60 -6.92 7.45 2.76
C GLN A 60 -8.04 7.89 1.80
N ALA A 61 -9.13 8.44 2.34
CA ALA A 61 -10.27 8.91 1.56
C ALA A 61 -9.89 10.07 0.63
N THR A 62 -9.09 11.02 1.13
CA THR A 62 -8.60 12.17 0.35
C THR A 62 -7.64 11.72 -0.76
N GLY A 63 -6.72 10.79 -0.45
CA GLY A 63 -5.82 10.19 -1.43
C GLY A 63 -6.58 9.45 -2.53
N ARG A 64 -7.65 8.72 -2.19
CA ARG A 64 -8.53 8.04 -3.15
C ARG A 64 -9.20 9.02 -4.10
N CYS A 65 -9.77 10.11 -3.58
CA CYS A 65 -10.37 11.17 -4.41
C CYS A 65 -9.33 11.84 -5.32
N TRP A 66 -8.08 12.00 -4.87
CA TRP A 66 -7.02 12.54 -5.72
C TRP A 66 -6.66 11.59 -6.86
N CYS A 67 -6.52 10.29 -6.59
CA CYS A 67 -6.20 9.29 -7.60
C CYS A 67 -7.32 9.09 -8.65
N ASN A 68 -8.59 9.28 -8.27
CA ASN A 68 -9.77 9.09 -9.13
C ASN A 68 -10.42 10.41 -9.63
N GLY A 69 -9.88 11.57 -9.27
CA GLY A 69 -10.48 12.87 -9.58
C GLY A 69 -10.19 13.34 -11.01
N PRO A 70 -11.10 14.12 -11.64
CA PRO A 70 -10.79 14.77 -12.91
C PRO A 70 -9.61 15.73 -12.74
N SER A 71 -8.68 15.72 -13.69
CA SER A 71 -7.43 16.52 -13.73
C SER A 71 -7.62 18.05 -13.65
N SER A 72 -8.84 18.55 -13.43
CA SER A 72 -9.21 19.97 -13.51
C SER A 72 -9.24 20.72 -12.18
N TYR A 73 -8.89 20.10 -11.04
CA TYR A 73 -8.72 20.81 -9.76
C TYR A 73 -7.23 21.03 -9.42
N GLY A 74 -6.60 21.94 -10.17
CA GLY A 74 -5.45 22.70 -9.67
C GLY A 74 -5.93 24.07 -9.20
N PRO A 75 -5.53 24.59 -8.01
CA PRO A 75 -5.66 26.02 -7.78
C PRO A 75 -4.66 26.74 -8.69
N GLU A 76 -5.03 27.93 -9.15
CA GLU A 76 -4.07 28.93 -9.61
C GLU A 76 -2.92 29.16 -8.61
#